data_AF-A0A9W4CGN0-F1
#
_entry.id   AF-A0A9W4CGN0-F1
#
_cell.length_a   1.000
_cell.length_b   1.000
_cell.length_c   1.000
_cell.angle_alpha   90.00
_cell.angle_beta   90.00
_cell.angle_gamma   90.00
#
_symmetry.space_group_name_H-M   'P 1'
#
loop_
_entity.id
_entity.type
_entity.pdbx_description
1 polymer ?
#
loop_
_entity_poly.entity_id
_entity_poly.type
_entity_poly.pdbx_seq_one_letter_code
_entity_poly.pdbx_strand_id
1 'polypeptide(L)' 'MKTVYADTGYWIALINPNDNLHSKAREITQTLYPLKIITSEMVFVECSCA' A
#
# COMPACT_ATOMS: atom_id res chain seq x y z
N MET A 1 -14.70 8.96 -10.50
CA MET A 1 -14.16 8.28 -9.29
C MET A 1 -12.65 8.32 -9.37
N LYS A 2 -11.96 8.79 -8.33
CA LYS A 2 -10.49 8.81 -8.32
C LYS A 2 -9.99 7.43 -7.84
N THR A 3 -8.95 6.96 -8.51
CA THR A 3 -8.32 5.66 -8.24
C THR A 3 -6.83 5.92 -8.04
N VAL A 4 -6.23 5.26 -7.05
CA VAL A 4 -4.80 5.36 -6.75
C VAL A 4 -4.17 4.00 -7.02
N TYR A 5 -3.05 4.01 -7.75
CA TYR A 5 -2.25 2.82 -7.95
C TYR A 5 -1.23 2.69 -6.81
N ALA A 6 -1.26 1.57 -6.11
CA ALA A 6 -0.34 1.24 -5.02
C ALA A 6 0.78 0.35 -5.53
N ASP A 7 2.01 0.78 -5.25
CA ASP A 7 3.25 0.05 -5.52
C ASP A 7 3.63 -0.86 -4.34
N THR A 8 4.61 -1.74 -4.56
CA THR A 8 5.06 -2.74 -3.58
C THR A 8 5.46 -2.12 -2.24
N GLY A 9 6.20 -1.00 -2.27
CA GLY A 9 6.62 -0.32 -1.05
C GLY A 9 5.46 0.14 -0.17
N TYR A 10 4.32 0.51 -0.76
CA TYR A 10 3.12 0.85 0.01
C TYR A 10 2.55 -0.37 0.73
N TRP A 11 2.47 -1.51 0.05
CA TRP A 11 1.94 -2.74 0.65
C TRP A 11 2.84 -3.25 1.77
N ILE A 12 4.17 -3.27 1.56
CA ILE A 12 5.14 -3.65 2.60
C ILE A 12 4.99 -2.75 3.82
N ALA A 13 5.01 -1.43 3.63
CA ALA A 13 4.85 -0.50 4.74
C ALA A 13 3.50 -0.69 5.45
N LEU A 14 2.42 -0.97 4.71
CA LEU A 14 1.09 -1.15 5.31
C LEU A 14 0.99 -2.43 6.16
N ILE A 15 1.61 -3.53 5.74
CA ILE A 15 1.47 -4.83 6.42
C ILE A 15 2.56 -5.12 7.45
N ASN A 16 3.75 -4.52 7.33
CA ASN A 16 4.88 -4.75 8.22
C ASN A 16 4.95 -3.67 9.33
N PRO A 17 4.63 -3.99 10.60
CA PRO A 17 4.66 -3.01 11.68
C PRO A 17 6.07 -2.51 12.02
N ASN A 18 7.12 -3.24 11.61
CA ASN A 18 8.50 -2.85 11.83
C ASN A 18 9.05 -1.94 10.72
N ASP A 19 8.27 -1.68 9.67
CA ASP A 19 8.64 -0.74 8.62
C ASP A 19 8.56 0.70 9.16
N ASN A 20 9.60 1.50 8.91
CA ASN A 20 9.66 2.90 9.35
C ASN A 20 8.50 3.75 8.81
N LEU A 21 7.90 3.35 7.68
CA LEU A 21 6.78 4.02 7.05
C LEU A 21 5.42 3.44 7.46
N HIS A 22 5.37 2.45 8.35
CA HIS A 22 4.12 1.78 8.72
C HIS A 22 3.04 2.75 9.21
N SER A 23 3.40 3.64 10.14
CA SER A 23 2.47 4.66 10.66
C SER A 23 1.97 5.59 9.56
N LYS A 24 2.85 5.99 8.63
CA LYS A 24 2.52 6.85 7.48
C LYS A 24 1.56 6.15 6.52
N ALA A 25 1.82 4.88 6.20
CA ALA A 25 0.98 4.08 5.31
C ALA A 25 -0.44 3.92 5.89
N ARG A 26 -0.55 3.69 7.20
CA ARG A 26 -1.86 3.61 7.88
C ARG A 26 -2.62 4.92 7.86
N GLU A 27 -1.96 6.04 8.17
CA GLU A 27 -2.56 7.38 8.13
C GLU A 27 -3.10 7.70 6.73
N ILE A 28 -2.27 7.52 5.70
CA ILE A 28 -2.67 7.77 4.31
C ILE A 28 -3.85 6.90 3.91
N THR A 29 -3.83 5.61 4.25
CA THR A 29 -4.92 4.67 3.93
C THR A 29 -6.26 5.14 4.51
N GLN A 30 -6.26 5.69 5.72
CA GLN A 30 -7.45 6.27 6.33
C GLN A 30 -7.94 7.52 5.58
N THR A 31 -7.03 8.39 5.13
CA THR A 31 -7.38 9.59 4.35
C THR A 31 -7.82 9.29 2.92
N LEU A 32 -7.39 8.14 2.38
CA LEU A 32 -7.75 7.71 1.03
C LEU A 32 -9.17 7.16 0.98
N TYR A 33 -9.83 6.79 2.09
CA TYR A 33 -11.23 6.39 2.03
C TYR A 33 -12.12 7.57 1.59
N PRO A 34 -13.03 7.41 0.60
CA PRO A 34 -13.52 6.18 -0.04
C PRO A 34 -12.92 5.85 -1.42
N LEU A 35 -11.70 6.32 -1.72
CA LEU A 35 -11.01 6.06 -2.98
C LEU A 35 -10.66 4.58 -3.16
N LYS A 36 -10.66 4.14 -4.43
CA LYS A 36 -10.24 2.78 -4.78
C LYS A 36 -8.72 2.73 -4.89
N ILE A 37 -8.10 1.86 -4.11
CA ILE A 37 -6.68 1.51 -4.24
C ILE A 37 -6.62 0.27 -5.13
N ILE A 38 -5.83 0.34 -6.21
CA ILE A 38 -5.60 -0.79 -7.12
C ILE A 38 -4.10 -1.09 -7.18
N THR A 39 -3.77 -2.32 -7.56
CA THR A 39 -2.39 -2.73 -7.79
C THR A 39 -2.37 -3.73 -8.95
N SER A 40 -1.19 -4.20 -9.36
CA SER A 40 -1.05 -5.22 -10.41
C SER A 40 -0.54 -6.54 -9.85
N GLU A 41 -0.71 -7.62 -10.62
CA GLU A 41 -0.14 -8.93 -10.31
C GLU A 41 1.39 -8.87 -10.14
N MET A 42 2.08 -8.02 -10.91
CA MET A 42 3.53 -7.86 -10.80
C MET A 42 3.96 -7.27 -9.46
N VAL A 43 3.25 -6.25 -8.97
CA VAL A 43 3.47 -5.67 -7.63
C VAL A 43 3.16 -6.69 -6.54
N PHE A 44 2.11 -7.50 -6.72
CA PHE A 44 1.78 -8.56 -5.77
C PHE A 44 2.89 -9.62 -5.67
N VAL A 45 3.45 -10.05 -6.81
CA VAL A 45 4.59 -10.96 -6.85
C VAL A 45 5.81 -10.35 -6.16
N GLU A 46 6.14 -9.09 -6.42
CA GLU A 46 7.27 -8.41 -5.76
C GLU A 46 7.06 -8.36 -4.23
N CYS A 47 5.86 -8.01 -3.78
CA CYS A 47 5.50 -7.97 -2.36
C CYS A 47 5.62 -9.34 -1.67
N SER A 48 5.36 -10.44 -2.40
CA SER A 48 5.48 -11.80 -1.85
C SER A 48 6.92 -12.30 -1.70
N CYS A 49 7.88 -11.64 -2.37
CA CYS A 49 9.30 -11.99 -2.34
C CYS A 49 10.11 -11.13 -1.37
N ALA A 50 9.51 -10.07 -0.82
CA ALA A 50 10.12 -9.10 0.11
C ALA A 50 9.97 -9.54 1.57
#